data_AF-A0A8T3ZXQ4-F1
#
_entry.id   AF-A0A8T3ZXQ4-F1
#
_cell.length_a   1.000
_cell.length_b   1.000
_cell.length_c   1.000
_cell.angle_alpha   90.00
_cell.angle_beta   90.00
_cell.angle_gamma   90.00
#
_symmetry.space_group_name_H-M   'P 1'
#
loop_
_entity.id
_entity.type
_entity.pdbx_description
1 polymer ?
#
loop_
_entity_poly.entity_id
_entity_poly.type
_entity_poly.pdbx_seq_one_letter_code
_entity_poly.pdbx_strand_id
1 'polypeptide(L)'
;MKIAFVDCALNKLDASEMASQICQEKVADVGLARFTAPEVIKVPLSVKRMLNEGADVALVFLTVSGEDAASLDLIREKLIDVELETNKFAFVTVVFDDEWRTPAGLAEAAGKKLSAEIDLILNTVGGGSLSPRQEPEAAESLGIPGQEEEPAPQGGGGGGAGGTGGLGGLFG
;
A
#
# COMPACT_ATOMS: atom_id res chain seq x y z
N MET A 1 -0.94 -8.08 -17.72
CA MET A 1 -0.28 -7.23 -16.68
C MET A 1 1.11 -7.76 -16.43
N LYS A 2 2.13 -6.91 -16.22
CA LYS A 2 3.50 -7.32 -15.91
C LYS A 2 3.91 -6.86 -14.50
N ILE A 3 4.15 -7.83 -13.61
CA ILE A 3 4.62 -7.59 -12.25
C ILE A 3 6.15 -7.78 -12.22
N ALA A 4 6.87 -6.78 -11.75
CA ALA A 4 8.29 -6.93 -11.42
C ALA A 4 8.42 -7.54 -10.04
N PHE A 5 8.87 -8.79 -9.94
CA PHE A 5 9.19 -9.41 -8.67
C PHE A 5 10.64 -9.11 -8.30
N VAL A 6 10.85 -8.32 -7.26
CA VAL A 6 12.18 -7.92 -6.80
C VAL A 6 12.48 -8.53 -5.44
N ASP A 7 13.49 -9.38 -5.38
CA ASP A 7 13.99 -9.96 -4.13
C ASP A 7 15.44 -9.54 -3.86
N CYS A 8 16.02 -10.03 -2.77
CA CYS A 8 17.40 -9.77 -2.42
C CYS A 8 18.19 -11.08 -2.30
N ALA A 9 19.46 -11.07 -2.73
CA ALA A 9 20.37 -12.20 -2.60
C ALA A 9 20.62 -12.61 -1.14
N LEU A 10 20.40 -11.70 -0.19
CA LEU A 10 20.52 -11.98 1.25
C LEU A 10 19.27 -12.65 1.83
N ASN A 11 18.21 -12.85 1.04
CA ASN A 11 17.02 -13.50 1.54
C ASN A 11 17.30 -14.95 1.95
N LYS A 12 16.79 -15.37 3.12
CA LYS A 12 16.85 -16.75 3.60
C LYS A 12 15.88 -17.69 2.86
N LEU A 13 14.95 -17.13 2.10
CA LEU A 13 13.95 -17.85 1.32
C LEU A 13 13.88 -17.27 -0.10
N ASP A 14 14.02 -18.12 -1.11
CA ASP A 14 13.63 -17.78 -2.48
C ASP A 14 12.13 -18.02 -2.64
N ALA A 15 11.36 -16.94 -2.73
CA ALA A 15 9.90 -17.00 -2.88
C ALA A 15 9.41 -16.71 -4.31
N SER A 16 10.31 -16.71 -5.29
CA SER A 16 9.96 -16.38 -6.68
C SER A 16 9.06 -17.43 -7.34
N GLU A 17 9.34 -18.71 -7.14
CA GLU A 17 8.52 -19.80 -7.66
C GLU A 17 7.13 -19.77 -7.02
N MET A 18 7.08 -19.50 -5.71
CA MET A 18 5.83 -19.36 -4.96
C MET A 18 5.00 -18.18 -5.48
N ALA A 19 5.62 -17.02 -5.68
CA ALA A 19 4.93 -15.86 -6.27
C ALA A 19 4.43 -16.17 -7.70
N SER A 20 5.24 -16.85 -8.51
CA SER A 20 4.84 -17.25 -9.87
C SER A 20 3.64 -18.19 -9.87
N GLN A 21 3.62 -19.19 -8.98
CA GLN A 21 2.50 -20.11 -8.84
C GLN A 21 1.23 -19.38 -8.43
N ILE A 22 1.31 -18.52 -7.40
CA ILE A 22 0.17 -17.73 -6.93
C ILE A 22 -0.40 -16.83 -8.04
N CYS A 23 0.44 -16.16 -8.81
CA CYS A 23 -0.01 -15.34 -9.94
C CYS A 23 -0.75 -16.18 -10.99
N GLN A 24 -0.19 -17.34 -11.37
CA GLN A 24 -0.78 -18.22 -12.38
C GLN A 24 -2.11 -18.82 -11.93
N GLU A 25 -2.25 -19.16 -10.65
CA GLU A 25 -3.51 -19.68 -10.08
C GLU A 25 -4.62 -18.63 -10.10
N LYS A 26 -4.28 -17.36 -9.88
CA LYS A 26 -5.25 -16.27 -9.80
C LYS A 26 -5.62 -15.70 -11.16
N VAL A 27 -4.64 -15.44 -12.03
CA VAL A 27 -4.86 -14.81 -13.35
C VAL A 27 -3.83 -15.32 -14.36
N ALA A 28 -4.30 -15.98 -15.43
CA ALA A 28 -3.43 -16.59 -16.45
C ALA A 28 -2.60 -15.58 -17.28
N ASP A 29 -2.98 -14.30 -17.32
CA ASP A 29 -2.36 -13.24 -18.15
C ASP A 29 -1.46 -12.27 -17.33
N VAL A 30 -0.98 -12.72 -16.18
CA VAL A 30 -0.01 -11.97 -15.37
C VAL A 30 1.40 -12.50 -15.63
N GLY A 31 2.24 -11.66 -16.22
CA GLY A 31 3.66 -11.95 -16.41
C GLY A 31 4.47 -11.53 -15.20
N LEU A 32 5.27 -12.43 -14.64
CA LEU A 32 6.20 -12.15 -13.55
C LEU A 32 7.62 -11.97 -14.12
N ALA A 33 8.21 -10.79 -13.96
CA ALA A 33 9.60 -10.51 -14.32
C ALA A 33 10.44 -10.43 -13.05
N ARG A 34 11.30 -11.43 -12.82
CA ARG A 34 12.15 -11.51 -11.62
C ARG A 34 13.42 -10.67 -11.76
N PHE A 35 13.80 -9.98 -10.70
CA PHE A 35 15.12 -9.37 -10.53
C PHE A 35 15.61 -9.53 -9.09
N THR A 36 16.84 -9.99 -8.91
CA THR A 36 17.45 -10.15 -7.58
C THR A 36 18.46 -9.04 -7.31
N ALA A 37 18.17 -8.19 -6.33
CA ALA A 37 19.09 -7.17 -5.86
C ALA A 37 20.26 -7.82 -5.09
N PRO A 38 21.51 -7.37 -5.30
CA PRO A 38 22.66 -7.95 -4.60
C PRO A 38 22.63 -7.68 -3.09
N GLU A 39 22.04 -6.56 -2.69
CA GLU A 39 21.93 -6.13 -1.29
C GLU A 39 20.57 -5.46 -1.05
N VAL A 40 20.12 -5.49 0.19
CA VAL A 40 18.81 -4.97 0.62
C VAL A 40 18.69 -3.48 0.30
N ILE A 41 19.76 -2.70 0.48
CA ILE A 41 19.80 -1.26 0.14
C ILE A 41 19.71 -0.98 -1.38
N LYS A 42 19.95 -1.98 -2.24
CA LYS A 42 19.87 -1.85 -3.71
C LYS A 42 18.50 -2.22 -4.26
N VAL A 43 17.57 -2.62 -3.40
CA VAL A 43 16.20 -2.97 -3.79
C VAL A 43 15.47 -1.79 -4.46
N PRO A 44 15.46 -0.55 -3.90
CA PRO A 44 14.76 0.57 -4.55
C PRO A 44 15.29 0.87 -5.96
N LEU A 45 16.61 0.81 -6.15
CA LEU A 45 17.23 1.00 -7.48
C LEU A 45 16.78 -0.07 -8.47
N SER A 46 16.73 -1.33 -8.03
CA SER A 46 16.27 -2.46 -8.83
C SER A 46 14.80 -2.33 -9.22
N VAL A 47 13.95 -1.92 -8.27
CA VAL A 47 12.52 -1.64 -8.52
C VAL A 47 12.35 -0.54 -9.55
N LYS A 48 13.01 0.61 -9.37
CA LYS A 48 12.97 1.73 -10.32
C LYS A 48 13.35 1.30 -11.73
N ARG A 49 14.43 0.51 -11.84
CA ARG A 49 14.88 -0.03 -13.13
C ARG A 49 13.79 -0.89 -13.78
N MET A 50 13.22 -1.84 -13.06
CA MET A 50 12.20 -2.76 -13.59
C MET A 50 10.92 -2.05 -14.00
N LEU A 51 10.49 -1.04 -13.23
CA LEU A 51 9.33 -0.20 -13.55
C LEU A 51 9.56 0.64 -14.82
N ASN A 52 10.77 1.16 -15.01
CA ASN A 52 11.17 1.89 -16.22
C ASN A 52 11.36 0.97 -17.44
N GLU A 53 11.76 -0.29 -17.24
CA GLU A 53 11.85 -1.33 -18.28
C GLU A 53 10.47 -1.93 -18.67
N GLY A 54 9.38 -1.35 -18.17
CA GLY A 54 8.02 -1.63 -18.62
C GLY A 54 7.23 -2.62 -17.76
N ALA A 55 7.64 -2.88 -16.51
CA ALA A 55 6.71 -3.48 -15.55
C ALA A 55 5.61 -2.48 -15.17
N ASP A 56 4.38 -2.94 -14.97
CA ASP A 56 3.23 -2.10 -14.59
C ASP A 56 3.25 -1.79 -13.09
N VAL A 57 3.77 -2.73 -12.30
CA VAL A 57 3.80 -2.69 -10.83
C VAL A 57 5.00 -3.50 -10.33
N ALA A 58 5.53 -3.17 -9.16
CA ALA A 58 6.56 -3.96 -8.50
C ALA A 58 6.03 -4.66 -7.25
N LEU A 59 6.46 -5.90 -7.06
CA LEU A 59 6.28 -6.69 -5.85
C LEU A 59 7.66 -6.97 -5.28
N VAL A 60 7.96 -6.39 -4.12
CA VAL A 60 9.21 -6.55 -3.40
C VAL A 60 9.05 -7.63 -2.34
N PHE A 61 9.95 -8.60 -2.31
CA PHE A 61 9.98 -9.64 -1.28
C PHE A 61 11.29 -9.62 -0.50
N LEU A 62 11.21 -9.42 0.80
CA LEU A 62 12.37 -9.40 1.70
C LEU A 62 12.15 -10.33 2.89
N THR A 63 13.17 -11.12 3.19
CA THR A 63 13.30 -11.74 4.53
C THR A 63 14.31 -10.91 5.31
N VAL A 64 13.91 -10.41 6.47
CA VAL A 64 14.74 -9.54 7.29
C VAL A 64 14.84 -10.10 8.71
N SER A 65 15.94 -9.80 9.39
CA SER A 65 16.03 -10.02 10.83
C SER A 65 15.46 -8.81 11.58
N GLY A 66 15.08 -8.96 12.85
CA GLY A 66 14.66 -7.83 13.69
C GLY A 66 15.73 -6.73 13.84
N GLU A 67 17.01 -7.06 13.68
CA GLU A 67 18.13 -6.09 13.72
C GLU A 67 18.17 -5.18 12.49
N ASP A 68 17.56 -5.61 11.37
CA ASP A 68 17.56 -4.87 10.10
C ASP A 68 16.35 -3.92 9.95
N ALA A 69 15.55 -3.72 11.01
CA ALA A 69 14.34 -2.90 10.96
C ALA A 69 14.60 -1.46 10.48
N ALA A 70 15.71 -0.84 10.90
CA ALA A 70 16.08 0.50 10.45
C ALA A 70 16.40 0.56 8.94
N SER A 71 17.03 -0.50 8.41
CA SER A 71 17.29 -0.63 6.96
C SER A 71 15.99 -0.76 6.18
N LEU A 72 15.00 -1.46 6.75
CA LEU A 72 13.69 -1.61 6.13
C LEU A 72 12.92 -0.28 6.04
N ASP A 73 12.97 0.55 7.08
CA ASP A 73 12.31 1.86 7.07
C ASP A 73 12.91 2.77 5.99
N LEU A 74 14.23 2.79 5.87
CA LEU A 74 14.92 3.51 4.80
C LEU A 74 14.50 3.00 3.41
N ILE A 75 14.35 1.69 3.24
CA ILE A 75 13.92 1.11 1.96
C ILE A 75 12.49 1.52 1.62
N ARG A 76 11.59 1.51 2.61
CA ARG A 76 10.20 1.95 2.41
C ARG A 76 10.13 3.41 1.99
N GLU A 77 10.88 4.28 2.66
CA GLU A 77 10.99 5.69 2.28
C GLU A 77 11.49 5.83 0.83
N LYS A 78 12.58 5.13 0.47
CA LYS A 78 13.15 5.21 -0.88
C LYS A 78 12.26 4.59 -1.95
N LEU A 79 11.41 3.62 -1.59
CA LEU A 79 10.43 3.09 -2.53
C LEU A 79 9.33 4.10 -2.83
N ILE A 80 8.90 4.91 -1.85
CA ILE A 80 7.97 6.03 -2.11
C ILE A 80 8.59 7.01 -3.12
N ASP A 81 9.87 7.35 -2.96
CA ASP A 81 10.58 8.19 -3.94
C ASP A 81 10.50 7.58 -5.36
N VAL A 82 10.71 6.26 -5.47
CA VAL A 82 10.61 5.53 -6.74
C VAL A 82 9.19 5.53 -7.32
N GLU A 83 8.17 5.37 -6.48
CA GLU A 83 6.77 5.42 -6.91
C GLU A 83 6.42 6.79 -7.50
N LEU A 84 6.83 7.87 -6.82
CA LEU A 84 6.62 9.24 -7.27
C LEU A 84 7.35 9.53 -8.59
N GLU A 85 8.57 9.02 -8.77
CA GLU A 85 9.34 9.22 -9.99
C GLU A 85 8.81 8.41 -11.17
N THR A 86 8.35 7.19 -10.94
CA THR A 86 7.90 6.26 -12.00
C THR A 86 6.40 6.36 -12.28
N ASN A 87 5.63 7.03 -11.40
CA ASN A 87 4.17 7.04 -11.39
C ASN A 87 3.56 5.63 -11.39
N LYS A 88 4.22 4.68 -10.70
CA LYS A 88 3.82 3.27 -10.59
C LYS A 88 4.02 2.80 -9.15
N PHE A 89 3.23 1.81 -8.74
CA PHE A 89 3.23 1.32 -7.36
C PHE A 89 4.28 0.23 -7.11
N ALA A 90 4.81 0.20 -5.89
CA ALA A 90 5.73 -0.79 -5.38
C ALA A 90 5.19 -1.37 -4.06
N PHE A 91 4.75 -2.62 -4.13
CA PHE A 91 4.17 -3.36 -3.01
C PHE A 91 5.26 -4.12 -2.27
N VAL A 92 5.30 -4.04 -0.94
CA VAL A 92 6.43 -4.55 -0.15
C VAL A 92 5.98 -5.64 0.80
N THR A 93 6.36 -6.87 0.49
CA THR A 93 6.16 -8.03 1.35
C THR A 93 7.41 -8.30 2.18
N VAL A 94 7.27 -8.23 3.51
CA VAL A 94 8.35 -8.48 4.46
C VAL A 94 7.99 -9.67 5.36
N VAL A 95 8.94 -10.58 5.51
CA VAL A 95 8.88 -11.68 6.46
C VAL A 95 10.05 -11.56 7.42
N PHE A 96 9.75 -11.42 8.72
CA PHE A 96 10.76 -11.41 9.77
C PHE A 96 11.20 -12.84 10.04
N ASP A 97 12.48 -13.12 9.89
CA ASP A 97 13.00 -14.49 9.96
C ASP A 97 13.19 -15.00 11.40
N ASP A 98 13.34 -14.09 12.35
CA ASP A 98 13.46 -14.34 13.79
C ASP A 98 12.14 -14.80 14.43
N GLU A 99 11.01 -14.57 13.76
CA GLU A 99 9.69 -15.06 14.18
C GLU A 99 9.52 -16.58 13.98
N TRP A 100 10.34 -17.22 13.13
CA TRP A 100 10.10 -18.59 12.67
C TRP A 100 11.22 -19.55 13.06
N ARG A 101 10.87 -20.57 13.85
CA ARG A 101 11.82 -21.60 14.29
C ARG A 101 12.11 -22.67 13.24
N THR A 102 11.30 -22.75 12.19
CA THR A 102 11.45 -23.77 11.13
C THR A 102 11.39 -23.13 9.74
N PRO A 103 12.17 -23.63 8.76
CA PRO A 103 12.08 -23.16 7.38
C PRO A 103 10.68 -23.32 6.77
N ALA A 104 9.96 -24.38 7.15
CA ALA A 104 8.60 -24.62 6.68
C ALA A 104 7.62 -23.54 7.18
N GLY A 105 7.74 -23.11 8.44
CA GLY A 105 6.91 -22.02 8.98
C GLY A 105 7.19 -20.69 8.28
N LEU A 106 8.47 -20.41 7.99
CA LEU A 106 8.88 -19.22 7.23
C LEU A 106 8.26 -19.22 5.82
N ALA A 107 8.31 -20.35 5.12
CA ALA A 107 7.74 -20.51 3.79
C ALA A 107 6.21 -20.36 3.78
N GLU A 108 5.52 -20.94 4.77
CA GLU A 108 4.06 -20.79 4.91
C GLU A 108 3.66 -19.33 5.15
N ALA A 109 4.38 -18.63 6.03
CA ALA A 109 4.14 -17.22 6.32
C ALA A 109 4.40 -16.34 5.09
N ALA A 110 5.49 -16.61 4.35
CA ALA A 110 5.80 -15.95 3.09
C ALA A 110 4.68 -16.16 2.06
N GLY A 111 4.18 -17.38 1.91
CA GLY A 111 3.10 -17.69 0.97
C GLY A 111 1.79 -16.99 1.30
N LYS A 112 1.40 -16.95 2.58
CA LYS A 112 0.22 -16.21 3.03
C LYS A 112 0.33 -14.72 2.74
N LYS A 113 1.47 -14.11 3.04
CA LYS A 113 1.71 -12.68 2.80
C LYS A 113 1.78 -12.35 1.30
N LEU A 114 2.51 -13.13 0.52
CA LEU A 114 2.60 -12.97 -0.94
C LEU A 114 1.23 -13.11 -1.60
N SER A 115 0.41 -14.08 -1.16
CA SER A 115 -0.94 -14.27 -1.70
C SER A 115 -1.82 -13.06 -1.46
N ALA A 116 -1.83 -12.52 -0.24
CA ALA A 116 -2.57 -11.31 0.10
C ALA A 116 -2.08 -10.09 -0.69
N GLU A 117 -0.77 -9.94 -0.87
CA GLU A 117 -0.20 -8.82 -1.60
C GLU A 117 -0.50 -8.90 -3.10
N ILE A 118 -0.44 -10.10 -3.69
CA ILE A 118 -0.82 -10.32 -5.09
C ILE A 118 -2.31 -10.01 -5.27
N ASP A 119 -3.19 -10.43 -4.35
CA ASP A 119 -4.60 -10.06 -4.39
C ASP A 119 -4.80 -8.53 -4.36
N LEU A 120 -4.05 -7.83 -3.52
CA LEU A 120 -4.09 -6.37 -3.45
C LEU A 120 -3.65 -5.73 -4.77
N ILE A 121 -2.56 -6.21 -5.38
CA ILE A 121 -2.07 -5.74 -6.68
C ILE A 121 -3.13 -5.94 -7.76
N LEU A 122 -3.72 -7.13 -7.85
CA LEU A 122 -4.71 -7.46 -8.87
C LEU A 122 -5.98 -6.61 -8.72
N ASN A 123 -6.42 -6.37 -7.49
CA ASN A 123 -7.56 -5.49 -7.23
C ASN A 123 -7.26 -4.03 -7.54
N THR A 124 -6.07 -3.54 -7.19
CA THR A 124 -5.72 -2.11 -7.32
C THR A 124 -5.37 -1.73 -8.76
N VAL A 125 -4.62 -2.58 -9.46
CA VAL A 125 -4.07 -2.27 -10.80
C VAL A 125 -4.84 -3.00 -11.90
N GLY A 126 -5.47 -4.15 -11.62
CA GLY A 126 -6.19 -4.97 -12.59
C GLY A 126 -7.61 -4.48 -12.92
N GLY A 127 -8.01 -3.29 -12.45
CA GLY A 127 -9.34 -2.73 -12.70
C GLY A 127 -10.41 -3.15 -11.71
N GLY A 128 -10.02 -3.72 -10.56
CA GLY A 128 -10.93 -3.88 -9.43
C GLY A 128 -11.34 -2.50 -8.92
N SER A 129 -12.63 -2.20 -8.98
CA SER A 129 -13.20 -1.07 -8.25
C SER A 129 -12.78 -1.18 -6.79
N LEU A 130 -11.90 -0.29 -6.32
CA LEU A 130 -11.65 -0.11 -4.90
C LEU A 130 -12.97 0.33 -4.28
N SER A 131 -13.78 -0.62 -3.82
CA SER A 131 -14.87 -0.31 -2.90
C SER A 131 -14.24 0.48 -1.75
N PRO A 132 -14.78 1.65 -1.39
CA PRO A 132 -14.27 2.43 -0.29
C PRO A 132 -14.13 1.53 0.93
N ARG A 133 -12.94 1.57 1.52
CA ARG A 133 -12.59 1.00 2.82
C ARG A 133 -13.80 1.21 3.75
N GLN A 134 -14.51 0.13 4.13
CA GLN A 134 -15.48 0.24 5.21
C GLN A 134 -14.71 0.77 6.42
N GLU A 135 -15.02 2.00 6.81
CA GLU A 135 -14.57 2.54 8.08
C GLU A 135 -14.92 1.51 9.16
N PRO A 136 -13.99 1.19 10.09
CA PRO A 136 -14.35 0.34 11.21
C PRO A 136 -15.51 1.04 11.92
N GLU A 137 -16.68 0.39 11.93
CA GLU A 137 -17.84 0.86 12.68
C GLU A 137 -17.36 1.19 14.09
N ALA A 138 -17.44 2.47 14.41
CA ALA A 138 -17.07 2.98 15.72
C ALA A 138 -17.81 2.15 16.76
N ALA A 139 -17.06 1.68 17.75
CA ALA A 139 -17.53 0.88 18.86
C ALA A 139 -18.80 1.47 19.48
N GLU A 140 -19.97 0.96 19.07
CA GLU A 140 -21.18 1.08 19.85
C GLU A 140 -21.07 0.11 21.03
N SER A 141 -20.81 0.68 22.21
CA SER A 141 -21.45 0.35 23.49
C SER A 141 -20.50 0.66 24.64
N LEU A 142 -20.27 1.95 24.87
CA LEU A 142 -20.08 2.45 26.22
C LEU A 142 -21.40 3.12 26.60
N GLY A 143 -22.21 2.38 27.36
CA GLY A 143 -23.48 2.86 27.89
C GLY A 143 -23.28 4.13 28.72
N ILE A 144 -23.89 5.22 28.25
CA ILE A 144 -24.16 6.40 29.05
C ILE A 144 -25.69 6.46 29.23
N PRO A 145 -26.21 6.28 30.45
CA PRO A 145 -27.64 6.30 30.70
C PRO A 145 -28.14 7.75 30.79
N GLY A 146 -29.18 8.05 30.00
CA GLY A 146 -30.11 9.14 30.27
C GLY A 146 -29.68 10.52 29.79
N GLN A 147 -30.27 10.95 28.67
CA GLN A 147 -30.77 12.32 28.56
C GLN A 147 -31.94 12.34 27.57
N GLU A 148 -33.05 12.85 28.07
CA GLU A 148 -34.38 12.91 27.46
C GLU A 148 -34.38 13.79 26.19
N GLU A 149 -35.21 13.40 25.22
CA GLU A 149 -35.55 14.16 24.03
C GLU A 149 -36.19 15.51 24.40
N GLU A 150 -35.65 16.61 23.88
CA GLU A 150 -36.41 17.87 23.73
C GLU A 150 -36.42 18.30 22.26
N PRO A 151 -37.61 18.56 21.67
CA PRO A 151 -37.74 18.91 20.26
C PRO A 151 -37.42 20.38 19.98
N ALA A 152 -36.80 20.63 18.82
CA ALA A 152 -36.42 21.95 18.35
C ALA A 152 -37.63 22.91 18.14
N PRO A 153 -37.52 24.20 18.48
CA PRO A 153 -38.50 25.19 18.07
C PRO A 153 -38.24 25.66 16.63
N GLN A 154 -39.28 25.56 15.80
CA GLN A 154 -39.43 26.28 14.52
C GLN A 154 -39.78 27.75 14.75
N GLY A 155 -39.33 28.60 13.83
CA GLY A 155 -39.80 29.97 13.61
C GLY A 155 -38.71 31.00 13.93
N GLY A 156 -38.39 31.99 13.10
CA GLY A 156 -39.01 32.48 11.88
C GLY A 156 -38.64 33.96 11.75
N GLY A 157 -38.47 34.43 10.51
CA GLY A 157 -38.70 35.83 10.14
C GLY A 157 -37.54 36.82 10.26
N GLY A 158 -37.16 37.37 9.10
CA GLY A 158 -37.28 38.82 8.93
C GLY A 158 -36.00 39.63 8.79
N GLY A 159 -35.65 39.93 7.53
CA GLY A 159 -35.63 41.33 7.06
C GLY A 159 -34.37 42.17 7.23
N GLY A 160 -34.10 42.98 6.20
CA GLY A 160 -33.24 44.17 6.28
C GLY A 160 -31.90 44.00 5.56
N ALA A 161 -31.81 44.22 4.25
CA ALA A 161 -31.73 45.53 3.58
C ALA A 161 -30.34 46.21 3.67
N GLY A 162 -29.82 46.55 2.49
CA GLY A 162 -29.04 47.77 2.26
C GLY A 162 -27.53 47.59 2.18
N GLY A 163 -26.93 48.06 1.08
CA GLY A 163 -25.49 48.34 1.07
C GLY A 163 -24.79 48.26 -0.28
N THR A 164 -25.25 49.03 -1.26
CA THR A 164 -24.46 49.38 -2.45
C THR A 164 -23.35 50.39 -2.11
N GLY A 165 -22.17 50.21 -2.71
CA GLY A 165 -21.09 51.20 -2.79
C GLY A 165 -19.74 50.50 -2.69
N GLY A 166 -18.78 50.57 -3.60
CA GLY A 166 -18.51 51.57 -4.64
C GLY A 166 -17.09 52.11 -4.41
N LEU A 167 -16.25 52.05 -5.46
CA LEU A 167 -14.95 52.75 -5.63
C LEU A 167 -13.81 52.22 -4.73
N GLY A 168 -12.56 52.11 -5.14
CA GLY A 168 -11.83 52.56 -6.32
C GLY A 168 -10.33 52.62 -5.97
N GLY A 169 -9.48 52.71 -7.00
CA GLY A 169 -8.08 53.15 -6.91
C GLY A 169 -7.06 52.05 -6.54
N LEU A 170 -6.09 51.74 -7.40
CA LEU A 170 -4.87 52.52 -7.73
C LEU A 170 -3.83 52.50 -6.59
N PHE A 171 -2.57 52.50 -7.02
CA PHE A 171 -1.30 52.41 -6.28
C PHE A 171 -0.88 50.97 -5.94
N GLY A 172 0.29 50.49 -6.35
CA GLY A 172 1.43 51.09 -7.06
C GLY A 172 2.53 50.05 -7.16
#